data_AF-A0A3A3HXJ4-F1
#
_entry.id   AF-A0A3A3HXJ4-F1
#
_cell.length_a   1.000
_cell.length_b   1.000
_cell.length_c   1.000
_cell.angle_alpha   90.00
_cell.angle_beta   90.00
_cell.angle_gamma   90.00
#
_symmetry.space_group_name_H-M   'P 1'
#
loop_
_entity.id
_entity.type
_entity.pdbx_description
1 polymer ?
#
loop_
_entity_poly.entity_id
_entity_poly.type
_entity_poly.pdbx_seq_one_letter_code
_entity_poly.pdbx_strand_id
1 'polypeptide(L)'
;MLFANYDTPFGQGGESTRAKVQAYVWAVEGKPLDLVERVVKDFVTGKVDRSASKRSKLPTSEEFAAQIRIREAESGEVQAMASSSYAPPAGPLWGVKVIAMLLKGPDKDMLRPSAFMAAEIAKGGVSGERYRLQHQANNGFRRVNLIFQAAADARGCLVEEKLHAHIALMEPVPVTGDVFAAWRDEFARRGWPWLPDMGKQRVVYLPKGGPAGFASIEAEL
;
A
#
# COMPACT_ATOMS: atom_id res chain seq x y z
N MET A 1 -30.25 8.06 -8.94
CA MET A 1 -30.87 6.95 -8.17
C MET A 1 -30.62 7.01 -6.66
N LEU A 2 -29.49 7.55 -6.16
CA LEU A 2 -29.20 7.59 -4.72
C LEU A 2 -30.30 8.27 -3.88
N PHE A 3 -30.66 9.52 -4.20
CA PHE A 3 -31.61 10.30 -3.40
C PHE A 3 -33.03 9.69 -3.35
N ALA A 4 -33.41 8.94 -4.38
CA ALA A 4 -34.73 8.30 -4.48
C ALA A 4 -34.92 7.13 -3.50
N ASN A 5 -33.84 6.65 -2.85
CA ASN A 5 -33.89 5.57 -1.86
C ASN A 5 -34.06 6.08 -0.42
N TYR A 6 -34.33 7.37 -0.22
CA TYR A 6 -34.47 7.99 1.10
C TYR A 6 -35.73 8.85 1.15
N ASP A 7 -36.52 8.72 2.24
CA ASP A 7 -37.80 9.41 2.39
C ASP A 7 -37.65 10.94 2.51
N THR A 8 -36.56 11.40 3.14
CA THR A 8 -36.24 12.83 3.31
C THR A 8 -34.75 13.09 3.06
N PRO A 9 -34.31 13.08 1.78
CA PRO A 9 -32.89 13.13 1.46
C PRO A 9 -32.22 14.46 1.85
N PHE A 10 -32.98 15.57 1.90
CA PHE A 10 -32.42 16.90 2.15
C PHE A 10 -33.11 17.71 3.26
N GLY A 11 -34.11 17.15 3.96
CA GLY A 11 -34.94 17.88 4.94
C GLY A 11 -35.96 18.84 4.28
N GLN A 12 -36.39 19.88 4.99
CA GLN A 12 -37.28 20.92 4.43
C GLN A 12 -36.50 21.81 3.43
N GLY A 13 -37.03 21.95 2.21
CA GLY A 13 -36.32 22.47 1.04
C GLY A 13 -35.94 23.95 1.12
N GLY A 14 -34.88 24.33 0.37
CA GLY A 14 -34.40 25.72 0.23
C GLY A 14 -33.06 25.81 -0.53
N GLU A 15 -32.41 26.99 -0.47
CA GLU A 15 -31.08 27.24 -1.06
C GLU A 15 -30.00 26.24 -0.57
N SER A 16 -30.17 25.71 0.64
CA SER A 16 -29.34 24.66 1.22
C SER A 16 -29.44 23.31 0.49
N THR A 17 -30.57 23.00 -0.17
CA THR A 17 -30.74 21.77 -0.94
C THR A 17 -29.89 21.79 -2.21
N ARG A 18 -29.83 22.94 -2.91
CA ARG A 18 -29.02 23.09 -4.13
C ARG A 18 -27.53 22.94 -3.82
N ALA A 19 -27.06 23.56 -2.74
CA ALA A 19 -25.66 23.42 -2.29
C ALA A 19 -25.31 21.96 -1.92
N LYS A 20 -26.22 21.24 -1.24
CA LYS A 20 -26.03 19.82 -0.94
C LYS A 20 -25.94 18.97 -2.19
N VAL A 21 -26.86 19.15 -3.15
CA VAL A 21 -26.83 18.44 -4.44
C VAL A 21 -25.53 18.74 -5.19
N GLN A 22 -25.08 20.00 -5.20
CA GLN A 22 -23.83 20.39 -5.86
C GLN A 22 -22.61 19.67 -5.26
N ALA A 23 -22.55 19.52 -3.93
CA ALA A 23 -21.47 18.78 -3.28
C ALA A 23 -21.43 17.30 -3.70
N TYR A 24 -22.58 16.68 -3.98
CA TYR A 24 -22.65 15.34 -4.55
C TYR A 24 -22.18 15.28 -6.00
N VAL A 25 -22.52 16.29 -6.81
CA VAL A 25 -22.06 16.39 -8.20
C VAL A 25 -20.54 16.48 -8.25
N TRP A 26 -19.94 17.32 -7.41
CA TRP A 26 -18.47 17.41 -7.31
C TRP A 26 -17.83 16.12 -6.82
N ALA A 27 -18.49 15.34 -5.96
CA ALA A 27 -17.98 14.06 -5.50
C ALA A 27 -17.85 13.00 -6.62
N VAL A 28 -18.67 13.11 -7.67
CA VAL A 28 -18.69 12.16 -8.80
C VAL A 28 -18.11 12.72 -10.09
N GLU A 29 -17.64 13.97 -10.07
CA GLU A 29 -17.13 14.64 -11.26
C GLU A 29 -15.94 13.87 -11.87
N GLY A 30 -16.03 13.60 -13.18
CA GLY A 30 -15.02 12.82 -13.91
C GLY A 30 -14.98 11.32 -13.57
N LYS A 31 -15.91 10.81 -12.74
CA LYS A 31 -15.97 9.39 -12.39
C LYS A 31 -16.84 8.60 -13.38
N PRO A 32 -16.46 7.37 -13.72
CA PRO A 32 -17.24 6.56 -14.63
C PRO A 32 -18.56 6.13 -13.97
N LEU A 33 -19.63 6.05 -14.77
CA LEU A 33 -20.99 5.85 -14.26
C LEU A 33 -21.15 4.53 -13.49
N ASP A 34 -20.50 3.46 -13.94
CA ASP A 34 -20.54 2.14 -13.31
C ASP A 34 -19.91 2.13 -11.90
N LEU A 35 -18.88 2.94 -11.67
CA LEU A 35 -18.28 3.12 -10.34
C LEU A 35 -19.28 3.80 -9.41
N VAL A 36 -19.90 4.89 -9.88
CA VAL A 36 -20.90 5.63 -9.11
C VAL A 36 -22.10 4.74 -8.78
N GLU A 37 -22.60 3.96 -9.75
CA GLU A 37 -23.70 3.02 -9.54
C GLU A 37 -23.37 1.93 -8.51
N ARG A 38 -22.15 1.38 -8.54
CA ARG A 38 -21.70 0.41 -7.52
C ARG A 38 -21.67 1.02 -6.13
N VAL A 39 -21.17 2.24 -5.98
CA VAL A 39 -21.15 2.94 -4.69
C VAL A 39 -22.57 3.22 -4.19
N VAL A 40 -23.48 3.67 -5.07
CA VAL A 40 -24.90 3.84 -4.72
C VAL A 40 -25.49 2.53 -4.22
N LYS A 41 -25.23 1.42 -4.91
CA LYS A 41 -25.68 0.08 -4.52
C LYS A 41 -25.14 -0.33 -3.15
N ASP A 42 -23.89 -0.01 -2.82
CA ASP A 42 -23.32 -0.35 -1.52
C ASP A 42 -24.02 0.38 -0.36
N PHE A 43 -24.37 1.65 -0.53
CA PHE A 43 -25.13 2.40 0.48
C PHE A 43 -26.56 1.87 0.62
N VAL A 44 -27.24 1.61 -0.50
CA VAL A 44 -28.63 1.09 -0.50
C VAL A 44 -28.71 -0.33 0.07
N THR A 45 -27.73 -1.19 -0.22
CA THR A 45 -27.70 -2.59 0.28
C THR A 45 -27.07 -2.73 1.67
N GLY A 46 -26.64 -1.63 2.29
CA GLY A 46 -26.07 -1.65 3.64
C GLY A 46 -24.69 -2.30 3.74
N LYS A 47 -23.95 -2.37 2.64
CA LYS A 47 -22.55 -2.86 2.61
C LYS A 47 -21.56 -1.88 3.21
N VAL A 48 -21.89 -0.58 3.20
CA VAL A 48 -21.12 0.45 3.89
C VAL A 48 -21.45 0.38 5.38
N ASP A 49 -20.44 0.17 6.22
CA ASP A 49 -20.66 0.11 7.67
C ASP A 49 -21.07 1.48 8.22
N ARG A 50 -22.32 1.56 8.66
CA ARG A 50 -22.95 2.73 9.26
C ARG A 50 -23.86 2.25 10.39
N SER A 51 -23.99 3.04 11.45
CA SER A 51 -24.92 2.73 12.54
C SER A 51 -26.37 2.61 12.03
N ALA A 52 -27.19 1.79 12.69
CA ALA A 52 -28.59 1.57 12.30
C ALA A 52 -29.39 2.88 12.15
N SER A 53 -29.15 3.85 13.05
CA SER A 53 -29.76 5.19 13.01
C SER A 53 -29.32 6.08 11.84
N LYS A 54 -28.18 5.80 11.22
CA LYS A 54 -27.64 6.54 10.07
C LYS A 54 -28.01 5.89 8.73
N ARG A 55 -28.30 4.59 8.68
CA ARG A 55 -28.65 3.88 7.44
C ARG A 55 -29.95 4.36 6.80
N SER A 56 -30.92 4.79 7.60
CA SER A 56 -32.18 5.39 7.13
C SER A 56 -32.03 6.83 6.64
N LYS A 57 -30.84 7.44 6.80
CA LYS A 57 -30.54 8.80 6.35
C LYS A 57 -29.60 8.76 5.16
N LEU A 58 -29.81 9.72 4.24
CA LEU A 58 -28.89 9.95 3.13
C LEU A 58 -27.46 10.08 3.69
N PRO A 59 -26.44 9.44 3.07
CA PRO A 59 -25.04 9.73 3.42
C PRO A 59 -24.72 11.23 3.36
N THR A 60 -23.57 11.62 3.89
CA THR A 60 -23.03 12.94 3.54
C THR A 60 -22.32 12.86 2.20
N SER A 61 -22.16 13.99 1.51
CA SER A 61 -21.34 14.03 0.28
C SER A 61 -19.90 13.59 0.54
N GLU A 62 -19.38 13.81 1.75
CA GLU A 62 -18.05 13.34 2.16
C GLU A 62 -18.00 11.83 2.35
N GLU A 63 -18.98 11.23 3.02
CA GLU A 63 -19.11 9.76 3.15
C GLU A 63 -19.20 9.11 1.77
N PHE A 64 -19.98 9.72 0.86
CA PHE A 64 -20.15 9.24 -0.51
C PHE A 64 -18.85 9.37 -1.33
N ALA A 65 -18.19 10.53 -1.27
CA ALA A 65 -16.89 10.76 -1.92
C ALA A 65 -15.80 9.82 -1.39
N ALA A 66 -15.77 9.56 -0.08
CA ALA A 66 -14.84 8.61 0.53
C ALA A 66 -15.06 7.20 -0.03
N GLN A 67 -16.31 6.75 -0.13
CA GLN A 67 -16.63 5.43 -0.68
C GLN A 67 -16.29 5.32 -2.18
N ILE A 68 -16.47 6.38 -2.96
CA ILE A 68 -16.00 6.43 -4.36
C ILE A 68 -14.49 6.21 -4.42
N ARG A 69 -13.70 6.92 -3.62
CA ARG A 69 -12.23 6.77 -3.60
C ARG A 69 -11.82 5.35 -3.21
N ILE A 70 -12.50 4.74 -2.24
CA ILE A 70 -12.25 3.35 -1.83
C ILE A 70 -12.49 2.40 -3.01
N ARG A 71 -13.65 2.48 -3.65
CA ARG A 71 -14.00 1.61 -4.79
C ARG A 71 -13.14 1.83 -6.02
N GLU A 72 -12.73 3.07 -6.25
CA GLU A 72 -11.82 3.43 -7.33
C GLU A 72 -10.44 2.82 -7.10
N ALA A 73 -9.91 2.92 -5.88
CA ALA A 73 -8.67 2.27 -5.49
C ALA A 73 -8.76 0.74 -5.63
N GLU A 74 -9.83 0.12 -5.15
CA GLU A 74 -10.08 -1.32 -5.32
C GLU A 74 -10.14 -1.73 -6.81
N SER A 75 -10.82 -0.94 -7.64
CA SER A 75 -10.90 -1.22 -9.08
C SER A 75 -9.53 -1.13 -9.76
N GLY A 76 -8.72 -0.14 -9.37
CA GLY A 76 -7.33 -0.02 -9.81
C GLY A 76 -6.46 -1.20 -9.37
N GLU A 77 -6.62 -1.69 -8.13
CA GLU A 77 -5.92 -2.87 -7.63
C GLU A 77 -6.33 -4.15 -8.40
N VAL A 78 -7.62 -4.35 -8.65
CA VAL A 78 -8.13 -5.50 -9.43
C VAL A 78 -7.59 -5.46 -10.86
N GLN A 79 -7.62 -4.30 -11.51
CA GLN A 79 -7.09 -4.15 -12.87
C GLN A 79 -5.58 -4.42 -12.91
N ALA A 80 -4.84 -3.92 -11.93
CA ALA A 80 -3.42 -4.15 -11.82
C ALA A 80 -3.08 -5.64 -11.59
N MET A 81 -3.87 -6.34 -10.76
CA MET A 81 -3.76 -7.79 -10.58
C MET A 81 -4.07 -8.56 -11.86
N ALA A 82 -5.07 -8.14 -12.64
CA ALA A 82 -5.43 -8.77 -13.91
C ALA A 82 -4.33 -8.64 -14.97
N SER A 83 -3.58 -7.53 -14.94
CA SER A 83 -2.41 -7.30 -15.80
C SER A 83 -1.09 -7.59 -15.08
N SER A 84 -1.05 -8.55 -14.15
CA SER A 84 0.18 -8.91 -13.45
C SER A 84 0.85 -10.13 -14.06
N SER A 85 2.19 -10.15 -14.05
CA SER A 85 3.01 -11.30 -14.44
C SER A 85 3.63 -11.96 -13.20
N TYR A 86 4.01 -13.22 -13.32
CA TYR A 86 4.71 -13.93 -12.25
C TYR A 86 6.21 -13.60 -12.26
N ALA A 87 6.72 -13.12 -11.13
CA ALA A 87 8.13 -12.84 -10.92
C ALA A 87 8.75 -13.90 -9.98
N PRO A 88 9.76 -14.67 -10.43
CA PRO A 88 10.44 -15.64 -9.58
C PRO A 88 11.19 -14.96 -8.43
N PRO A 89 11.36 -15.63 -7.28
CA PRO A 89 12.03 -15.04 -6.12
C PRO A 89 13.46 -14.65 -6.47
N ALA A 90 13.93 -13.55 -5.89
CA ALA A 90 15.25 -12.99 -6.12
C ALA A 90 15.58 -12.60 -7.59
N GLY A 91 14.61 -12.63 -8.52
CA GLY A 91 14.77 -12.11 -9.89
C GLY A 91 14.63 -10.58 -9.98
N PRO A 92 14.92 -9.96 -11.13
CA PRO A 92 14.90 -8.50 -11.29
C PRO A 92 13.53 -7.88 -11.06
N LEU A 93 12.48 -8.45 -11.65
CA LEU A 93 11.11 -7.96 -11.50
C LEU A 93 10.59 -8.12 -10.06
N TRP A 94 11.02 -9.19 -9.38
CA TRP A 94 10.75 -9.40 -7.96
C TRP A 94 11.47 -8.35 -7.11
N GLY A 95 12.73 -8.03 -7.42
CA GLY A 95 13.49 -6.95 -6.80
C GLY A 95 12.81 -5.60 -6.95
N VAL A 96 12.35 -5.25 -8.17
CA VAL A 96 11.56 -4.02 -8.43
C VAL A 96 10.35 -3.95 -7.52
N LYS A 97 9.56 -5.02 -7.47
CA LYS A 97 8.36 -5.08 -6.63
C LYS A 97 8.68 -4.83 -5.15
N VAL A 98 9.71 -5.49 -4.63
CA VAL A 98 10.12 -5.35 -3.23
C VAL A 98 10.56 -3.92 -2.93
N ILE A 99 11.46 -3.34 -3.74
CA ILE A 99 11.96 -1.97 -3.52
C ILE A 99 10.83 -0.94 -3.64
N ALA A 100 9.99 -1.03 -4.67
CA ALA A 100 8.85 -0.13 -4.84
C ALA A 100 7.85 -0.20 -3.67
N MET A 101 7.72 -1.37 -3.02
CA MET A 101 6.88 -1.50 -1.83
C MET A 101 7.56 -0.92 -0.58
N LEU A 102 8.87 -1.10 -0.43
CA LEU A 102 9.62 -0.51 0.69
C LEU A 102 9.65 1.02 0.64
N LEU A 103 9.72 1.59 -0.57
CA LEU A 103 9.68 3.05 -0.79
C LEU A 103 8.35 3.71 -0.41
N LYS A 104 7.25 2.96 -0.43
CA LYS A 104 5.94 3.47 0.07
C LYS A 104 5.93 3.73 1.58
N GLY A 105 6.95 3.24 2.29
CA GLY A 105 7.05 3.33 3.74
C GLY A 105 6.24 2.25 4.46
N PRO A 106 6.28 2.26 5.80
CA PRO A 106 5.61 1.25 6.59
C PRO A 106 4.07 1.36 6.51
N ASP A 107 3.41 0.20 6.63
CA ASP A 107 1.98 0.04 6.71
C ASP A 107 1.41 0.89 7.86
N LYS A 108 0.32 1.62 7.58
CA LYS A 108 -0.30 2.55 8.54
C LYS A 108 -0.90 1.83 9.76
N ASP A 109 -1.25 0.56 9.60
CA ASP A 109 -1.80 -0.33 10.61
C ASP A 109 -0.75 -1.22 11.28
N MET A 110 0.54 -0.84 11.21
CA MET A 110 1.62 -1.50 11.92
C MET A 110 1.26 -1.72 13.40
N LEU A 111 1.50 -2.93 13.89
CA LEU A 111 1.24 -3.31 15.28
C LEU A 111 1.96 -2.38 16.25
N ARG A 112 1.30 -2.02 17.35
CA ARG A 112 1.92 -1.23 18.42
C ARG A 112 3.10 -2.03 19.04
N PRO A 113 4.25 -1.39 19.33
CA PRO A 113 5.31 -2.01 20.11
C PRO A 113 4.84 -2.50 21.48
N SER A 114 5.53 -3.50 22.04
CA SER A 114 5.29 -3.92 23.42
C SER A 114 5.58 -2.78 24.40
N ALA A 115 5.01 -2.83 25.61
CA ALA A 115 5.19 -1.77 26.60
C ALA A 115 6.68 -1.53 26.95
N PHE A 116 7.47 -2.59 27.08
CA PHE A 116 8.91 -2.51 27.27
C PHE A 116 9.60 -1.80 26.11
N MET A 117 9.32 -2.23 24.87
CA MET A 117 9.92 -1.65 23.68
C MET A 117 9.52 -0.19 23.48
N ALA A 118 8.26 0.15 23.74
CA ALA A 118 7.77 1.52 23.69
C ALA A 118 8.49 2.41 24.72
N ALA A 119 8.77 1.89 25.93
CA ALA A 119 9.56 2.60 26.92
C ALA A 119 11.01 2.83 26.47
N GLU A 120 11.66 1.82 25.88
CA GLU A 120 13.02 1.97 25.33
C GLU A 120 13.08 2.95 24.15
N ILE A 121 12.09 2.92 23.25
CA ILE A 121 11.97 3.89 22.15
C ILE A 121 11.79 5.31 22.73
N ALA A 122 10.95 5.48 23.75
CA ALA A 122 10.68 6.78 24.36
C ALA A 122 11.90 7.37 25.09
N LYS A 123 12.79 6.53 25.65
CA LYS A 123 14.07 6.97 26.22
C LYS A 123 15.02 7.55 25.16
N GLY A 124 14.83 7.18 23.89
CA GLY A 124 15.64 7.65 22.77
C GLY A 124 17.06 7.10 22.75
N GLY A 125 17.95 7.78 22.02
CA GLY A 125 19.33 7.36 21.81
C GLY A 125 19.47 6.17 20.84
N VAL A 126 20.71 5.67 20.72
CA VAL A 126 21.05 4.63 19.73
C VAL A 126 20.26 3.33 19.95
N SER A 127 20.04 2.93 21.21
CA SER A 127 19.29 1.71 21.53
C SER A 127 17.81 1.85 21.22
N GLY A 128 17.18 2.98 21.61
CA GLY A 128 15.79 3.28 21.29
C GLY A 128 15.52 3.31 19.79
N GLU A 129 16.42 3.93 19.01
CA GLU A 129 16.29 3.96 17.55
C GLU A 129 16.46 2.58 16.92
N ARG A 130 17.39 1.76 17.43
CA ARG A 130 17.53 0.36 16.99
C ARG A 130 16.25 -0.44 17.24
N TYR A 131 15.63 -0.28 18.40
CA TYR A 131 14.34 -0.93 18.69
C TYR A 131 13.23 -0.45 17.75
N ARG A 132 13.17 0.85 17.48
CA ARG A 132 12.19 1.44 16.55
C ARG A 132 12.34 0.85 15.13
N LEU A 133 13.56 0.85 14.60
CA LEU A 133 13.88 0.33 13.27
C LEU A 133 13.64 -1.18 13.17
N GLN A 134 14.01 -1.95 14.20
CA GLN A 134 13.76 -3.39 14.23
C GLN A 134 12.26 -3.71 14.28
N HIS A 135 11.50 -2.96 15.08
CA HIS A 135 10.05 -3.11 15.15
C HIS A 135 9.40 -2.79 13.81
N GLN A 136 9.87 -1.74 13.13
CA GLN A 136 9.42 -1.34 11.80
C GLN A 136 9.73 -2.42 10.76
N ALA A 137 10.94 -2.97 10.74
CA ALA A 137 11.32 -4.04 9.81
C ALA A 137 10.41 -5.27 9.99
N ASN A 138 10.12 -5.64 11.24
CA ASN A 138 9.35 -6.85 11.55
C ASN A 138 7.84 -6.68 11.33
N ASN A 139 7.29 -5.49 11.63
CA ASN A 139 5.83 -5.30 11.72
C ASN A 139 5.29 -4.24 10.75
N GLY A 140 6.17 -3.39 10.22
CA GLY A 140 5.81 -2.26 9.39
C GLY A 140 5.71 -2.58 7.90
N PHE A 141 6.16 -3.73 7.43
CA PHE A 141 6.11 -4.07 6.00
C PHE A 141 5.48 -5.44 5.77
N ARG A 142 4.23 -5.61 6.22
CA ARG A 142 3.50 -6.89 6.18
C ARG A 142 3.52 -7.51 4.79
N ARG A 143 3.21 -6.71 3.76
CA ARG A 143 3.15 -7.23 2.37
C ARG A 143 4.53 -7.67 1.86
N VAL A 144 5.61 -6.96 2.21
CA VAL A 144 6.98 -7.36 1.85
C VAL A 144 7.38 -8.62 2.61
N ASN A 145 7.06 -8.69 3.90
CA ASN A 145 7.34 -9.87 4.74
C ASN A 145 6.61 -11.12 4.22
N LEU A 146 5.40 -10.99 3.69
CA LEU A 146 4.71 -12.10 3.01
C LEU A 146 5.43 -12.55 1.73
N ILE A 147 5.93 -11.60 0.92
CA ILE A 147 6.74 -11.92 -0.27
C ILE A 147 8.03 -12.64 0.15
N PHE A 148 8.67 -12.22 1.23
CA PHE A 148 9.88 -12.86 1.75
C PHE A 148 9.60 -14.26 2.30
N GLN A 149 8.52 -14.45 3.05
CA GLN A 149 8.10 -15.79 3.49
C GLN A 149 7.88 -16.73 2.30
N ALA A 150 7.18 -16.27 1.26
CA ALA A 150 6.99 -17.05 0.04
C ALA A 150 8.32 -17.38 -0.65
N ALA A 151 9.25 -16.41 -0.70
CA ALA A 151 10.55 -16.57 -1.34
C ALA A 151 11.47 -17.55 -0.59
N ALA A 152 11.38 -17.64 0.74
CA ALA A 152 12.05 -18.67 1.54
C ALA A 152 11.60 -20.09 1.14
N ASP A 153 10.35 -20.25 0.71
CA ASP A 153 9.81 -21.48 0.13
C ASP A 153 10.07 -21.61 -1.39
N ALA A 154 10.98 -20.82 -1.96
CA ALA A 154 11.28 -20.72 -3.39
C ALA A 154 10.06 -20.32 -4.26
N ARG A 155 9.08 -19.60 -3.70
CA ARG A 155 7.92 -19.08 -4.43
C ARG A 155 8.04 -17.59 -4.71
N GLY A 156 7.67 -17.21 -5.92
CA GLY A 156 7.67 -15.83 -6.39
C GLY A 156 6.43 -15.05 -5.98
N CYS A 157 6.20 -13.92 -6.66
CA CYS A 157 4.99 -13.12 -6.47
C CYS A 157 4.47 -12.58 -7.81
N LEU A 158 3.23 -12.09 -7.81
CA LEU A 158 2.66 -11.36 -8.94
C LEU A 158 3.12 -9.90 -8.90
N VAL A 159 3.50 -9.37 -10.06
CA VAL A 159 4.00 -8.01 -10.24
C VAL A 159 3.22 -7.31 -11.34
N GLU A 160 2.76 -6.09 -11.05
CA GLU A 160 1.95 -5.30 -11.97
C GLU A 160 2.73 -4.93 -13.24
N GLU A 161 2.08 -4.94 -14.41
CA GLU A 161 2.70 -4.62 -15.71
C GLU A 161 3.52 -3.31 -15.68
N LYS A 162 2.98 -2.27 -15.03
CA LYS A 162 3.64 -0.95 -14.94
C LYS A 162 5.04 -1.00 -14.34
N LEU A 163 5.35 -2.00 -13.50
CA LEU A 163 6.66 -2.13 -12.87
C LEU A 163 7.72 -2.76 -13.79
N HIS A 164 7.33 -3.32 -14.94
CA HIS A 164 8.25 -4.00 -15.85
C HIS A 164 9.28 -3.04 -16.46
N ALA A 165 8.88 -1.78 -16.70
CA ALA A 165 9.76 -0.75 -17.23
C ALA A 165 11.01 -0.51 -16.35
N HIS A 166 10.93 -0.82 -15.05
CA HIS A 166 12.01 -0.57 -14.09
C HIS A 166 12.96 -1.76 -13.89
N ILE A 167 12.76 -2.88 -14.60
CA ILE A 167 13.69 -4.03 -14.57
C ILE A 167 15.12 -3.58 -14.88
N ALA A 168 15.27 -2.64 -15.81
CA ALA A 168 16.56 -2.10 -16.22
C ALA A 168 17.29 -1.31 -15.10
N LEU A 169 16.62 -0.97 -13.99
CA LEU A 169 17.21 -0.30 -12.83
C LEU A 169 17.83 -1.29 -11.83
N MET A 170 17.65 -2.59 -12.04
CA MET A 170 18.19 -3.64 -11.16
C MET A 170 19.46 -4.26 -11.74
N GLU A 171 20.35 -4.68 -10.85
CA GLU A 171 21.55 -5.45 -11.19
C GLU A 171 21.66 -6.72 -10.34
N PRO A 172 22.28 -7.78 -10.88
CA PRO A 172 22.61 -8.96 -10.11
C PRO A 172 23.69 -8.64 -9.07
N VAL A 173 23.37 -8.83 -7.80
CA VAL A 173 24.27 -8.65 -6.66
C VAL A 173 24.57 -10.01 -6.02
N PRO A 174 25.83 -10.48 -6.02
CA PRO A 174 26.23 -11.72 -5.35
C PRO A 174 26.05 -11.64 -3.83
N VAL A 175 25.45 -12.66 -3.22
CA VAL A 175 25.10 -12.67 -1.77
C VAL A 175 26.33 -12.68 -0.83
N THR A 176 27.52 -12.94 -1.37
CA THR A 176 28.79 -12.93 -0.61
C THR A 176 29.64 -11.69 -0.84
N GLY A 177 29.18 -10.74 -1.67
CA GLY A 177 29.97 -9.56 -2.05
C GLY A 177 29.78 -8.34 -1.14
N ASP A 178 30.72 -7.40 -1.21
CA ASP A 178 30.67 -6.16 -0.43
C ASP A 178 29.43 -5.31 -0.74
N VAL A 179 28.98 -5.30 -1.99
CA VAL A 179 27.75 -4.59 -2.40
C VAL A 179 26.53 -5.17 -1.67
N PHE A 180 26.47 -6.49 -1.45
CA PHE A 180 25.38 -7.12 -0.70
C PHE A 180 25.43 -6.75 0.79
N ALA A 181 26.62 -6.72 1.38
CA ALA A 181 26.81 -6.27 2.75
C ALA A 181 26.40 -4.79 2.92
N ALA A 182 26.78 -3.93 1.97
CA ALA A 182 26.36 -2.52 1.97
C ALA A 182 24.83 -2.38 1.88
N TRP A 183 24.17 -3.18 1.06
CA TRP A 183 22.71 -3.23 1.01
C TRP A 183 22.07 -3.67 2.33
N ARG A 184 22.68 -4.64 3.02
CA ARG A 184 22.22 -5.06 4.36
C ARG A 184 22.25 -3.91 5.35
N ASP A 185 23.33 -3.15 5.33
CA ASP A 185 23.50 -2.00 6.23
C ASP A 185 22.51 -0.88 5.88
N GLU A 186 22.25 -0.65 4.59
CA GLU A 186 21.26 0.33 4.14
C GLU A 186 19.83 -0.05 4.53
N PHE A 187 19.46 -1.32 4.37
CA PHE A 187 18.15 -1.81 4.81
C PHE A 187 17.98 -1.66 6.31
N ALA A 188 19.02 -2.01 7.09
CA ALA A 188 19.00 -1.81 8.53
C ALA A 188 18.87 -0.34 8.91
N ARG A 189 19.60 0.56 8.22
CA ARG A 189 19.54 2.02 8.41
C ARG A 189 18.15 2.59 8.14
N ARG A 190 17.44 2.05 7.13
CA ARG A 190 16.07 2.45 6.79
C ARG A 190 14.99 1.75 7.63
N GLY A 191 15.36 0.73 8.40
CA GLY A 191 14.40 -0.10 9.16
C GLY A 191 13.53 -0.94 8.23
N TRP A 192 14.09 -1.36 7.10
CA TRP A 192 13.46 -2.27 6.14
C TRP A 192 13.71 -3.72 6.55
N PRO A 193 12.74 -4.63 6.31
CA PRO A 193 12.97 -6.06 6.48
C PRO A 193 14.11 -6.52 5.58
N TRP A 194 15.02 -7.32 6.13
CA TRP A 194 16.09 -7.91 5.34
C TRP A 194 15.62 -9.17 4.60
N LEU A 195 16.29 -9.46 3.49
CA LEU A 195 16.00 -10.64 2.66
C LEU A 195 16.12 -11.93 3.50
N PRO A 196 15.23 -12.91 3.28
CA PRO A 196 15.30 -14.22 3.93
C PRO A 196 16.49 -15.04 3.40
N ASP A 197 16.79 -16.15 4.07
CA ASP A 197 17.67 -17.16 3.50
C ASP A 197 16.99 -17.81 2.29
N MET A 198 17.56 -17.60 1.10
CA MET A 198 17.07 -18.13 -0.17
C MET A 198 17.76 -19.44 -0.57
N GLY A 199 18.43 -20.11 0.39
CA GLY A 199 19.07 -21.41 0.21
C GLY A 199 20.20 -21.38 -0.82
N LYS A 200 19.98 -22.00 -1.99
CA LYS A 200 21.02 -22.14 -3.04
C LYS A 200 21.19 -20.89 -3.91
N GLN A 201 20.37 -19.86 -3.72
CA GLN A 201 20.43 -18.64 -4.51
C GLN A 201 21.73 -17.88 -4.24
N ARG A 202 22.55 -17.70 -5.28
CA ARG A 202 23.86 -17.02 -5.16
C ARG A 202 23.82 -15.54 -5.47
N VAL A 203 22.74 -15.07 -6.11
CA VAL A 203 22.57 -13.72 -6.62
C VAL A 203 21.16 -13.25 -6.31
N VAL A 204 21.03 -12.02 -5.84
CA VAL A 204 19.75 -11.31 -5.74
C VAL A 204 19.78 -10.11 -6.66
N TYR A 205 18.63 -9.61 -7.10
CA TYR A 205 18.58 -8.38 -7.88
C TYR A 205 18.22 -7.20 -6.97
N LEU A 206 19.12 -6.21 -6.93
CA LEU A 206 18.99 -4.99 -6.15
C LEU A 206 19.25 -3.77 -7.04
N PRO A 207 18.89 -2.55 -6.61
CA PRO A 207 19.08 -1.35 -7.41
C PRO A 207 20.53 -1.15 -7.84
N LYS A 208 20.71 -0.72 -9.10
CA LYS A 208 22.01 -0.45 -9.73
C LYS A 208 22.86 0.56 -8.96
N GLY A 209 24.16 0.31 -8.92
CA GLY A 209 25.13 1.22 -8.30
C GLY A 209 25.17 1.12 -6.77
N GLY A 210 24.57 0.06 -6.21
CA GLY A 210 24.52 -0.16 -4.76
C GLY A 210 23.75 0.92 -4.00
N PRO A 211 23.83 0.91 -2.66
CA PRO A 211 23.14 1.90 -1.81
C PRO A 211 23.51 3.36 -2.12
N ALA A 212 24.75 3.60 -2.57
CA ALA A 212 25.22 4.95 -2.91
C ALA A 212 24.54 5.52 -4.16
N GLY A 213 24.24 4.69 -5.16
CA GLY A 213 23.52 5.09 -6.38
C GLY A 213 21.99 5.08 -6.22
N PHE A 214 21.48 4.61 -5.09
CA PHE A 214 20.05 4.32 -4.93
C PHE A 214 19.14 5.55 -5.00
N ALA A 215 19.62 6.72 -4.58
CA ALA A 215 18.82 7.95 -4.58
C ALA A 215 18.27 8.33 -5.97
N SER A 216 19.03 8.04 -7.04
CA SER A 216 18.58 8.28 -8.41
C SER A 216 17.48 7.31 -8.84
N ILE A 217 17.52 6.06 -8.37
CA ILE A 217 16.52 5.02 -8.68
C ILE A 217 15.25 5.23 -7.85
N GLU A 218 15.38 5.72 -6.61
CA GLU A 218 14.27 6.04 -5.72
C GLU A 218 13.31 7.07 -6.32
N ALA A 219 13.81 7.99 -7.16
CA ALA A 219 12.98 8.96 -7.87
C ALA A 219 12.24 8.38 -9.09
N GLU A 220 12.66 7.21 -9.58
CA GLU A 220 12.09 6.56 -10.77
C GLU A 220 11.07 5.45 -10.42
N LEU A 221 10.99 5.01 -9.16
CA LEU A 221 10.13 3.92 -8.65
C LEU A 221 8.91 4.44 -7.87
#